data_AF-A0AAE0J749-F1
#
_entry.id   AF-A0AAE0J749-F1
#
_cell.length_a   1.000
_cell.length_b   1.000
_cell.length_c   1.000
_cell.angle_alpha   90.00
_cell.angle_beta   90.00
_cell.angle_gamma   90.00
#
_symmetry.space_group_name_H-M   'P 1'
#
loop_
_entity.id
_entity.type
_entity.pdbx_description
1 polymer ?
#
loop_
_entity_poly.entity_id
_entity_poly.type
_entity_poly.pdbx_seq_one_letter_code
_entity_poly.pdbx_strand_id
1 'polypeptide(L)'
;LCLAAGNGHETVIKLLLDTGKVNLHWEELQTALWLAAQKGYEAIVKMLLDTGKVDANAQDWYERTALHRAAENGHEAVGKLLTQPFTIFPPARIDLGLA
;
A
#
# COMPACT_ATOMS: atom_id res chain seq x y z
N LEU A 1 -10.19 -1.69 -4.80
CA LEU A 1 -9.02 -2.05 -3.97
C LEU A 1 -9.21 -1.59 -2.52
N CYS A 2 -9.69 -0.37 -2.31
CA CYS A 2 -9.92 0.23 -0.99
C CYS A 2 -10.74 -0.65 -0.03
N LEU A 3 -11.88 -1.20 -0.48
CA LEU A 3 -12.72 -2.08 0.35
C LEU A 3 -12.00 -3.36 0.78
N ALA A 4 -11.19 -3.95 -0.09
CA ALA A 4 -10.40 -5.12 0.24
C ALA A 4 -9.30 -4.77 1.26
N ALA A 5 -8.66 -3.60 1.10
CA ALA A 5 -7.64 -3.10 2.01
C ALA A 5 -8.20 -2.76 3.40
N GLY A 6 -9.33 -2.05 3.47
CA GLY A 6 -9.98 -1.70 4.74
C GLY A 6 -10.52 -2.89 5.53
N ASN A 7 -10.79 -4.01 4.85
CA ASN A 7 -11.30 -5.25 5.47
C ASN A 7 -10.24 -6.35 5.65
N GLY A 8 -8.99 -6.13 5.24
CA GLY A 8 -7.92 -7.12 5.45
C GLY A 8 -7.92 -8.28 4.44
N HIS A 9 -8.56 -8.13 3.27
CA HIS A 9 -8.68 -9.19 2.28
C HIS A 9 -7.41 -9.33 1.41
N GLU A 10 -6.34 -9.86 2.01
CA GLU A 10 -5.01 -10.00 1.37
C GLU A 10 -5.06 -10.75 0.03
N THR A 11 -5.77 -11.87 -0.04
CA THR A 11 -5.85 -12.70 -1.27
C THR A 11 -6.53 -11.97 -2.42
N VAL A 12 -7.54 -11.15 -2.12
CA VAL A 12 -8.24 -10.33 -3.11
C VAL A 12 -7.32 -9.22 -3.61
N ILE A 13 -6.56 -8.58 -2.73
CA ILE A 13 -5.58 -7.56 -3.12
C ILE A 13 -4.52 -8.16 -4.03
N LYS A 14 -3.94 -9.29 -3.65
CA LYS A 14 -2.95 -9.99 -4.47
C LYS A 14 -3.48 -10.29 -5.86
N LEU A 15 -4.70 -10.84 -5.95
CA LEU A 15 -5.35 -11.10 -7.24
C LEU A 15 -5.55 -9.82 -8.07
N LEU A 16 -5.98 -8.72 -7.44
CA LEU A 16 -6.20 -7.44 -8.12
C LEU A 16 -4.90 -6.82 -8.62
N LEU A 17 -3.80 -6.97 -7.88
CA LEU A 17 -2.47 -6.49 -8.27
C LEU A 17 -1.84 -7.37 -9.37
N ASP A 18 -1.93 -8.69 -9.24
CA ASP A 18 -1.28 -9.66 -10.16
C ASP A 18 -1.96 -9.75 -11.53
N THR A 19 -3.28 -9.51 -11.60
CA THR A 19 -4.00 -9.68 -12.87
C THR A 19 -3.63 -8.64 -13.91
N GLY A 20 -3.13 -7.46 -13.51
CA GLY A 20 -2.81 -6.33 -14.41
C GLY A 20 -3.99 -5.79 -15.25
N LYS A 21 -5.17 -6.43 -15.16
CA LYS A 21 -6.41 -6.10 -15.87
C LYS A 21 -7.15 -4.93 -15.24
N VAL A 22 -6.85 -4.62 -13.99
CA VAL A 22 -7.44 -3.49 -13.27
C VAL A 22 -6.54 -2.29 -13.47
N ASN A 23 -7.07 -1.25 -14.12
CA ASN A 23 -6.38 0.03 -14.22
C ASN A 23 -6.48 0.75 -12.87
N LEU A 24 -5.54 0.44 -11.96
CA LEU A 24 -5.48 1.03 -10.63
C LEU A 24 -4.91 2.45 -10.72
N HIS A 25 -5.74 3.44 -10.40
CA HIS A 25 -5.31 4.83 -10.31
C HIS A 25 -4.50 5.06 -9.02
N TRP A 26 -3.61 6.05 -9.06
CA TRP A 26 -2.77 6.40 -7.91
C TRP A 26 -3.61 6.76 -6.66
N GLU A 27 -4.74 7.45 -6.85
CA GLU A 27 -5.67 7.81 -5.77
C GLU A 27 -6.30 6.58 -5.06
N GLU A 28 -6.65 5.55 -5.82
CA GLU A 28 -7.24 4.31 -5.29
C GLU A 28 -6.19 3.50 -4.50
N LEU A 29 -4.95 3.46 -4.99
CA LEU A 29 -3.85 2.83 -4.26
C LEU A 29 -3.50 3.60 -2.98
N GLN A 30 -3.52 4.94 -3.04
CA GLN A 30 -3.25 5.81 -1.91
C GLN A 30 -4.29 5.62 -0.79
N THR A 31 -5.57 5.63 -1.18
CA THR A 31 -6.67 5.41 -0.24
C THR A 31 -6.60 4.01 0.36
N ALA A 32 -6.28 2.99 -0.44
CA ALA A 32 -6.05 1.64 0.07
C ALA A 32 -4.90 1.59 1.09
N LEU A 33 -3.81 2.32 0.86
CA LEU A 33 -2.67 2.40 1.78
C LEU A 33 -3.07 3.06 3.11
N TRP A 34 -3.79 4.18 3.08
CA TRP A 34 -4.28 4.84 4.30
C TRP A 34 -5.19 3.92 5.12
N LEU A 35 -6.13 3.22 4.47
CA LEU A 35 -7.04 2.30 5.14
C LEU A 35 -6.31 1.09 5.75
N ALA A 36 -5.39 0.47 5.01
CA ALA A 36 -4.60 -0.64 5.51
C ALA A 36 -3.71 -0.22 6.69
N ALA A 37 -3.12 0.98 6.61
CA ALA A 37 -2.29 1.52 7.67
C ALA A 37 -3.08 1.86 8.94
N GLN A 38 -4.28 2.45 8.79
CA GLN A 38 -5.20 2.72 9.89
C GLN A 38 -5.62 1.44 10.63
N LYS A 39 -5.72 0.31 9.91
CA LYS A 39 -6.14 -0.98 10.46
C LYS A 39 -4.99 -1.89 10.89
N GLY A 40 -3.74 -1.51 10.62
CA GLY A 40 -2.57 -2.29 11.01
C GLY A 40 -2.30 -3.50 10.13
N TYR A 41 -2.83 -3.54 8.89
CA TYR A 41 -2.64 -4.69 8.00
C TYR A 41 -1.28 -4.65 7.29
N GLU A 42 -0.26 -5.11 8.00
CA GLU A 42 1.16 -5.09 7.56
C GLU A 42 1.39 -5.70 6.18
N ALA A 43 0.83 -6.88 5.92
CA ALA A 43 1.01 -7.57 4.64
C ALA A 43 0.42 -6.76 3.47
N ILE A 44 -0.73 -6.12 3.69
CA ILE A 44 -1.38 -5.27 2.69
C ILE A 44 -0.58 -4.00 2.44
N VAL A 45 -0.11 -3.34 3.51
CA VAL A 45 0.76 -2.16 3.41
C VAL A 45 1.99 -2.50 2.58
N LYS A 46 2.64 -3.64 2.86
CA LYS A 46 3.79 -4.12 2.10
C LYS A 46 3.46 -4.34 0.62
N MET A 47 2.39 -5.09 0.32
CA MET A 47 1.97 -5.35 -1.07
C MET A 47 1.70 -4.05 -1.85
N LEU A 48 1.10 -3.04 -1.22
CA LEU A 48 0.81 -1.75 -1.86
C LEU A 48 2.09 -0.94 -2.12
N LEU A 49 3.04 -0.93 -1.18
CA LEU A 49 4.35 -0.28 -1.35
C LEU A 49 5.17 -0.96 -2.45
N ASP A 50 5.15 -2.30 -2.50
CA ASP A 50 5.86 -3.11 -3.50
C ASP A 50 5.42 -2.83 -4.95
N THR A 51 4.25 -2.19 -5.14
CA THR A 51 3.82 -1.76 -6.48
C THR A 51 4.69 -0.64 -7.06
N GLY A 52 5.40 0.13 -6.21
CA GLY A 52 6.17 1.31 -6.61
C GLY A 52 5.34 2.47 -7.18
N LYS A 53 4.01 2.37 -7.15
CA LYS A 53 3.08 3.36 -7.73
C LYS A 53 2.47 4.32 -6.70
N VAL A 54 2.76 4.09 -5.42
CA VAL A 54 2.13 4.80 -4.29
C VAL A 54 3.13 5.71 -3.64
N ASP A 55 2.73 6.96 -3.38
CA ASP A 55 3.50 7.86 -2.53
C ASP A 55 3.09 7.64 -1.07
N ALA A 56 3.93 6.96 -0.29
CA ALA A 56 3.68 6.70 1.12
C ALA A 56 3.46 7.98 1.96
N ASN A 57 3.94 9.13 1.47
CA ASN A 57 3.83 10.43 2.12
C ASN A 57 2.64 11.26 1.64
N ALA A 58 1.84 10.77 0.68
CA ALA A 58 0.69 11.53 0.22
C ALA A 58 -0.31 11.73 1.37
N GLN A 59 -0.82 12.95 1.43
CA GLN A 59 -1.70 13.44 2.48
C GLN A 59 -3.16 13.38 2.05
N ASP A 60 -4.05 13.05 2.98
CA ASP A 60 -5.48 13.28 2.81
C ASP A 60 -5.82 14.78 2.96
N TRP A 61 -7.09 15.10 2.78
CA TRP A 61 -7.63 16.47 2.92
C TRP A 61 -7.55 17.04 4.35
N TYR A 62 -7.11 16.24 5.32
CA TYR A 62 -6.78 16.67 6.68
C TYR A 62 -5.27 16.67 6.93
N GLU A 63 -4.46 16.66 5.87
CA GLU A 63 -2.99 16.65 5.95
C GLU A 63 -2.42 15.37 6.59
N ARG A 64 -3.21 14.27 6.65
CA ARG A 64 -2.77 13.01 7.27
C ARG A 64 -2.21 12.05 6.24
N THR A 65 -1.05 11.50 6.56
CA THR A 65 -0.41 10.41 5.79
C THR A 65 -0.80 9.03 6.33
N ALA A 66 -0.41 7.96 5.63
CA ALA A 66 -0.55 6.60 6.12
C ALA A 66 0.12 6.40 7.48
N LEU A 67 1.26 7.06 7.72
CA LEU A 67 1.99 6.99 8.98
C LEU A 67 1.20 7.64 10.13
N HIS A 68 0.54 8.78 9.88
CA HIS A 68 -0.32 9.41 10.89
C HIS A 68 -1.43 8.46 11.33
N ARG A 69 -2.09 7.78 10.37
CA ARG A 69 -3.15 6.79 10.65
C ARG A 69 -2.64 5.60 11.46
N ALA A 70 -1.47 5.06 11.10
CA ALA A 70 -0.85 3.95 11.81
C ALA A 70 -0.47 4.35 13.25
N ALA A 71 0.11 5.54 13.43
CA ALA A 71 0.51 6.06 14.73
C ALA A 71 -0.70 6.33 15.64
N GLU A 72 -1.76 6.95 15.12
CA GLU A 72 -3.01 7.23 15.85
C GLU A 72 -3.65 5.95 16.41
N ASN A 73 -3.48 4.82 15.72
CA ASN A 73 -4.05 3.51 16.11
C ASN A 73 -3.03 2.57 16.77
N GLY A 74 -1.80 3.02 17.03
CA GLY A 74 -0.77 2.22 17.71
C GLY A 74 -0.15 1.09 16.87
N HIS A 75 -0.24 1.15 15.55
CA HIS A 75 0.29 0.12 14.64
C HIS A 75 1.79 0.32 14.36
N GLU A 76 2.62 0.02 15.35
CA GLU A 76 4.07 0.25 15.30
C GLU A 76 4.76 -0.46 14.11
N ALA A 77 4.39 -1.70 13.82
CA ALA A 77 5.00 -2.47 12.73
C ALA A 77 4.70 -1.86 11.35
N VAL A 78 3.46 -1.38 11.14
CA VAL A 78 3.11 -0.59 9.96
C VAL A 78 3.88 0.72 9.91
N GLY A 79 4.00 1.41 11.05
CA GLY A 79 4.78 2.65 11.13
C GLY A 79 6.23 2.43 10.70
N LYS A 80 6.85 1.33 11.14
CA LYS A 80 8.18 0.92 10.69
C LYS A 80 8.21 0.74 9.18
N LEU A 81 7.29 -0.05 8.59
CA LEU A 81 7.22 -0.25 7.14
C LEU A 81 7.13 1.06 6.35
N LEU A 82 6.32 2.01 6.81
CA LEU A 82 6.10 3.30 6.15
C LEU A 82 7.27 4.28 6.28
N THR A 83 8.12 4.12 7.29
CA THR A 83 9.35 4.91 7.47
C THR A 83 10.58 4.31 6.79
N GLN A 84 10.47 3.11 6.22
CA GLN A 84 11.61 2.48 5.54
C GLN A 84 11.93 3.21 4.25
N PRO A 85 13.22 3.40 3.92
CA PRO A 85 13.60 3.93 2.62
C PRO A 85 13.14 2.98 1.52
N PHE A 86 12.61 3.54 0.42
CA PHE A 86 12.11 2.83 -0.75
C PHE A 86 13.10 1.82 -1.36
N THR A 87 14.39 1.89 -1.02
CA THR A 87 15.42 0.90 -1.40
C THR A 87 15.20 -0.50 -0.82
N ILE A 88 14.39 -0.67 0.23
CA ILE A 88 14.11 -1.99 0.85
C ILE A 88 12.99 -2.74 0.13
N PHE A 89 12.13 -2.03 -0.60
CA PHE A 89 11.11 -2.61 -1.47
C PHE A 89 11.57 -2.45 -2.92
N PRO A 90 12.47 -3.34 -3.42
CA PRO A 90 12.86 -3.28 -4.82
C PRO A 90 11.57 -3.31 -5.65
N PRO A 91 11.40 -2.41 -6.64
CA PRO A 91 10.25 -2.50 -7.54
C PRO A 91 10.23 -3.92 -8.06
N ALA A 92 9.13 -4.64 -7.78
CA ALA A 92 8.98 -6.03 -8.17
C ALA A 92 9.42 -6.13 -9.62
N ARG A 93 10.52 -6.86 -9.82
CA ARG A 93 11.26 -6.96 -11.07
C ARG A 93 10.25 -7.24 -12.18
N ILE A 94 9.98 -6.23 -13.00
CA ILE A 94 9.26 -6.44 -14.25
C ILE A 94 10.27 -7.17 -15.13
N ASP A 95 10.32 -8.50 -15.01
CA ASP A 95 10.93 -9.37 -16.01
C ASP A 95 10.05 -9.22 -17.27
N LEU A 96 10.26 -8.10 -17.97
CA LEU A 96 9.90 -7.95 -19.37
C LEU A 96 10.77 -8.96 -20.11
N GLY A 97 10.26 -10.19 -20.22
CA GLY A 97 10.69 -11.13 -21.22
C GLY A 97 10.44 -10.52 -22.59
N LEU A 98 11.42 -9.78 -23.11
CA LEU A 98 11.56 -9.58 -24.54
C LEU A 98 12.42 -10.72 -25.09
N ALA A 99 11.73 -11.63 -25.79
CA ALA A 99 12.30 -12.39 -26.89
C ALA A 99 12.52 -11.47 -28.10
#